data_AF-A0A0F4YPX0-F1
#
_entry.id   AF-A0A0F4YPX0-F1
#
_cell.length_a   1.000
_cell.length_b   1.000
_cell.length_c   1.000
_cell.angle_alpha   90.00
_cell.angle_beta   90.00
_cell.angle_gamma   90.00
#
_symmetry.space_group_name_H-M   'P 1'
#
loop_
_entity.id
_entity.type
_entity.pdbx_description
1 polymer ?
#
loop_
_entity_poly.entity_id
_entity_poly.type
_entity_poly.pdbx_seq_one_letter_code
_entity_poly.pdbx_strand_id
1 'polypeptide(L)'
;MSSDLRSLITELHKSLDQRQLDNAVNVLSRAKRALLHQNALIPTASTPPQLFAQAREILELGALTSIRQTDSASFIRYYQQLQLFYDIERHLETTGSASGPWVDLLKTSQRSKITGLYLMLLLSSGDTSQFHTVLEGLVVEASLRGHSVEDDPFIKYPVELERSLMEGSYDKVWRATKSERVPSEDFGLFSSILVGTIRSEIADCSEKAYPSLPISNAKNLLFLDSEGAVIQFAQERGWILRDGRIYFPTQPETVAPVPGAPGAVEPLVAGQRPEKEITLSSATIIENTLGYARELETIV
;
A
#
# COMPACT_ATOMS: atom_id res chain seq x y z
N MET A 1 -26.60 -22.91 19.95
CA MET A 1 -25.24 -23.14 19.44
C MET A 1 -25.03 -22.49 18.06
N SER A 2 -25.62 -22.97 16.96
CA SER A 2 -25.62 -22.22 15.67
C SER A 2 -26.47 -20.94 15.71
N SER A 3 -27.51 -20.94 16.57
CA SER A 3 -28.30 -19.76 16.96
C SER A 3 -27.47 -18.66 17.61
N ASP A 4 -26.46 -19.04 18.41
CA ASP A 4 -25.65 -18.10 19.17
C ASP A 4 -24.73 -17.32 18.25
N LEU A 5 -24.15 -17.98 17.23
CA LEU A 5 -23.34 -17.31 16.21
C LEU A 5 -24.14 -16.29 15.41
N ARG A 6 -25.38 -16.61 15.01
CA ARG A 6 -26.25 -15.64 14.30
C ARG A 6 -26.60 -14.44 15.18
N SER A 7 -26.87 -14.68 16.46
CA SER A 7 -27.11 -13.58 17.41
C SER A 7 -25.88 -12.70 17.59
N LEU A 8 -24.68 -13.30 17.66
CA LEU A 8 -23.41 -12.59 17.76
C LEU A 8 -23.08 -11.80 16.49
N ILE A 9 -23.37 -12.33 15.31
CA ILE A 9 -23.22 -11.62 14.02
C ILE A 9 -24.15 -10.41 13.97
N THR A 10 -25.41 -10.57 14.38
CA THR A 10 -26.38 -9.46 14.43
C THR A 10 -25.96 -8.39 15.44
N GLU A 11 -25.44 -8.80 16.60
CA GLU A 11 -24.86 -7.91 17.60
C GLU A 11 -23.61 -7.19 17.05
N LEU A 12 -22.78 -7.88 16.27
CA LEU A 12 -21.62 -7.33 15.60
C LEU A 12 -22.00 -6.27 14.57
N HIS A 13 -22.95 -6.55 13.69
CA HIS A 13 -23.48 -5.56 12.74
C HIS A 13 -24.02 -4.34 13.46
N LYS A 14 -24.84 -4.54 14.50
CA LYS A 14 -25.38 -3.44 15.31
C LYS A 14 -24.27 -2.62 15.97
N SER A 15 -23.23 -3.26 16.51
CA SER A 15 -22.10 -2.57 17.13
C SER A 15 -21.26 -1.78 16.10
N LEU A 16 -21.17 -2.28 14.87
CA LEU A 16 -20.43 -1.68 13.77
C LEU A 16 -21.19 -0.48 13.18
N ASP A 17 -22.52 -0.57 13.08
CA ASP A 17 -23.41 0.53 12.70
C ASP A 17 -23.41 1.64 13.75
N GLN A 18 -23.37 1.26 15.04
CA GLN A 18 -23.29 2.20 16.16
C GLN A 18 -21.87 2.73 16.43
N ARG A 19 -20.87 2.35 15.61
CA ARG A 19 -19.45 2.71 15.73
C ARG A 19 -18.82 2.42 17.11
N GLN A 20 -19.34 1.43 17.84
CA GLN A 20 -18.80 1.02 19.13
C GLN A 20 -17.69 -0.02 18.94
N LEU A 21 -16.49 0.46 18.61
CA LEU A 21 -15.36 -0.41 18.24
C LEU A 21 -14.88 -1.30 19.40
N ASP A 22 -14.89 -0.81 20.64
CA ASP A 22 -14.47 -1.60 21.81
C ASP A 22 -15.42 -2.77 22.11
N ASN A 23 -16.73 -2.52 21.96
CA ASN A 23 -17.73 -3.57 22.10
C ASN A 23 -17.64 -4.59 20.96
N ALA A 24 -17.38 -4.12 19.73
CA ALA A 24 -17.15 -5.01 18.59
C ALA A 24 -15.95 -5.95 18.84
N VAL A 25 -14.83 -5.45 19.40
CA VAL A 25 -13.68 -6.30 19.77
C VAL A 25 -14.03 -7.34 20.83
N ASN A 26 -14.80 -6.95 21.86
CA ASN A 26 -15.26 -7.87 22.90
C ASN A 26 -16.17 -8.96 22.33
N VAL A 27 -17.12 -8.60 21.46
CA VAL A 27 -18.01 -9.53 20.77
C VAL A 27 -17.23 -10.43 19.79
N LEU A 28 -16.25 -9.89 19.06
CA LEU A 28 -15.34 -10.66 18.20
C LEU A 28 -14.53 -11.69 19.00
N SER A 29 -14.05 -11.34 20.20
CA SER A 29 -13.34 -12.30 21.06
C SER A 29 -14.23 -13.47 21.50
N ARG A 30 -15.52 -13.21 21.73
CA ARG A 30 -16.52 -14.23 22.08
C ARG A 30 -16.87 -15.08 20.85
N ALA A 31 -17.06 -14.45 19.70
CA ALA A 31 -17.32 -15.11 18.43
C ALA A 31 -16.16 -16.03 18.03
N LYS A 32 -14.92 -15.56 18.15
CA LYS A 32 -13.71 -16.38 17.91
C LYS A 32 -13.62 -17.59 18.84
N ARG A 33 -13.92 -17.43 20.12
CA ARG A 33 -13.99 -18.55 21.07
C ARG A 33 -15.05 -19.57 20.66
N ALA A 34 -16.24 -19.10 20.27
CA ALA A 34 -17.31 -19.98 19.77
C ALA A 34 -16.89 -20.71 18.48
N LEU A 35 -16.20 -20.04 17.55
CA LEU A 35 -15.66 -20.66 16.33
C LEU A 35 -14.57 -21.69 16.64
N LEU A 36 -13.70 -21.44 17.62
CA LEU A 36 -12.70 -22.40 18.09
C LEU A 36 -13.34 -23.66 18.66
N HIS A 37 -14.37 -23.52 19.49
CA HIS A 37 -15.09 -24.69 20.04
C HIS A 37 -15.75 -25.56 18.96
N GLN A 38 -16.03 -24.98 17.80
CA GLN A 38 -16.64 -25.67 16.66
C GLN A 38 -15.60 -26.12 15.60
N ASN A 39 -14.30 -25.95 15.87
CA ASN A 39 -13.19 -26.22 14.94
C ASN A 39 -13.35 -25.53 13.56
N ALA A 40 -14.00 -24.36 13.54
CA ALA A 40 -14.42 -23.64 12.34
C ALA A 40 -13.38 -22.66 11.79
N LEU A 41 -12.26 -22.47 12.51
CA LEU A 41 -11.31 -21.38 12.26
C LEU A 41 -10.40 -21.63 11.05
N ILE A 42 -10.23 -22.91 10.70
CA ILE A 42 -9.52 -23.36 9.50
C ILE A 42 -10.53 -24.19 8.71
N PRO A 43 -10.97 -23.74 7.53
CA PRO A 43 -11.96 -24.46 6.76
C PRO A 43 -11.34 -25.78 6.27
N THR A 44 -11.91 -26.89 6.72
CA THR A 44 -11.55 -28.24 6.24
C THR A 44 -12.67 -28.74 5.33
N ALA A 45 -12.39 -29.64 4.38
CA ALA A 45 -13.37 -30.18 3.43
C ALA A 45 -14.62 -30.83 4.08
N SER A 46 -14.57 -31.13 5.38
CA SER A 46 -15.68 -31.70 6.17
C SER A 46 -16.57 -30.64 6.85
N THR A 47 -16.33 -29.34 6.63
CA THR A 47 -17.01 -28.27 7.36
C THR A 47 -18.42 -28.03 6.82
N PRO A 48 -19.47 -27.91 7.67
CA PRO A 48 -20.81 -27.59 7.20
C PRO A 48 -20.86 -26.22 6.50
N PRO A 49 -21.57 -26.08 5.37
CA PRO A 49 -21.57 -24.85 4.56
C PRO A 49 -22.12 -23.63 5.31
N GLN A 50 -23.06 -23.85 6.23
CA GLN A 50 -23.64 -22.77 7.05
C GLN A 50 -22.64 -22.18 8.05
N LEU A 51 -21.80 -23.04 8.63
CA LEU A 51 -20.80 -22.63 9.61
C LEU A 51 -19.58 -22.02 8.92
N PHE A 52 -19.24 -22.49 7.72
CA PHE A 52 -18.27 -21.83 6.84
C PHE A 52 -18.66 -20.36 6.56
N ALA A 53 -19.91 -20.13 6.14
CA ALA A 53 -20.39 -18.78 5.85
C ALA A 53 -20.36 -17.86 7.07
N GLN A 54 -20.78 -18.37 8.24
CA GLN A 54 -20.75 -17.63 9.50
C GLN A 54 -19.32 -17.31 9.95
N ALA A 55 -18.39 -18.27 9.82
CA ALA A 55 -16.99 -18.06 10.14
C ALA A 55 -16.37 -16.99 9.25
N ARG A 56 -16.64 -17.06 7.93
CA ARG A 56 -16.22 -16.05 6.96
C ARG A 56 -16.75 -14.66 7.35
N GLU A 57 -18.05 -14.52 7.52
CA GLU A 57 -18.70 -13.25 7.88
C GLU A 57 -18.12 -12.64 9.17
N ILE A 58 -17.87 -13.45 10.21
CA ILE A 58 -17.25 -12.97 11.45
C ILE A 58 -15.83 -12.46 11.21
N LEU A 59 -15.04 -13.15 10.38
CA LEU A 59 -13.68 -12.75 10.05
C LEU A 59 -13.66 -11.51 9.15
N GLU A 60 -14.58 -11.40 8.19
CA GLU A 60 -14.78 -10.22 7.33
C GLU A 60 -15.14 -8.98 8.17
N LEU A 61 -16.09 -9.12 9.11
CA LEU A 61 -16.43 -8.04 10.05
C LEU A 61 -15.27 -7.71 10.99
N GLY A 62 -14.48 -8.70 11.40
CA GLY A 62 -13.25 -8.49 12.15
C GLY A 62 -12.21 -7.67 11.39
N ALA A 63 -12.06 -7.93 10.08
CA ALA A 63 -11.20 -7.16 9.20
C ALA A 63 -11.68 -5.70 9.07
N LEU A 64 -12.97 -5.48 8.82
CA LEU A 64 -13.55 -4.13 8.74
C LEU A 64 -13.43 -3.35 10.06
N THR A 65 -13.64 -4.02 11.20
CA THR A 65 -13.46 -3.41 12.51
C THR A 65 -12.01 -2.98 12.73
N SER A 66 -11.04 -3.80 12.31
CA SER A 66 -9.61 -3.49 12.44
C SER A 66 -9.21 -2.28 11.60
N ILE A 67 -9.76 -2.13 10.39
CA ILE A 67 -9.55 -0.96 9.55
C ILE A 67 -10.08 0.30 10.23
N ARG A 68 -11.29 0.25 10.80
CA ARG A 68 -11.88 1.39 11.51
C ARG A 68 -11.12 1.78 12.77
N GLN A 69 -10.45 0.82 13.41
CA GLN A 69 -9.53 1.04 14.52
C GLN A 69 -8.13 1.50 14.06
N THR A 70 -7.88 1.62 12.76
CA THR A 70 -6.57 1.96 12.17
C THR A 70 -5.45 0.99 12.54
N ASP A 71 -5.78 -0.26 12.89
CA ASP A 71 -4.82 -1.33 13.18
C ASP A 71 -4.54 -2.15 11.92
N SER A 72 -3.49 -1.75 11.20
CA SER A 72 -3.03 -2.42 9.98
C SER A 72 -2.54 -3.85 10.23
N ALA A 73 -1.86 -4.11 11.35
CA ALA A 73 -1.30 -5.42 11.65
C ALA A 73 -2.40 -6.46 11.92
N SER A 74 -3.42 -6.09 12.71
CA SER A 74 -4.57 -6.96 12.93
C SER A 74 -5.34 -7.22 11.63
N PHE A 75 -5.51 -6.20 10.78
CA PHE A 75 -6.16 -6.36 9.48
C PHE A 75 -5.41 -7.35 8.58
N ILE A 76 -4.08 -7.25 8.45
CA ILE A 76 -3.27 -8.19 7.67
C ILE A 76 -3.47 -9.62 8.18
N ARG A 77 -3.50 -9.83 9.51
CA ARG A 77 -3.75 -11.16 10.09
C ARG A 77 -5.14 -11.70 9.73
N TYR A 78 -6.18 -10.87 9.78
CA TYR A 78 -7.52 -11.29 9.36
C TYR A 78 -7.58 -11.59 7.87
N TYR A 79 -6.92 -10.77 7.04
CA TYR A 79 -6.82 -10.98 5.60
C TYR A 79 -6.15 -12.32 5.27
N GLN A 80 -5.03 -12.63 5.92
CA GLN A 80 -4.33 -13.92 5.76
C GLN A 80 -5.21 -15.11 6.17
N GLN A 81 -6.00 -14.97 7.24
CA GLN A 81 -6.96 -16.01 7.65
C GLN A 81 -8.07 -16.18 6.62
N LEU A 82 -8.58 -15.09 6.05
CA LEU A 82 -9.62 -15.08 5.03
C LEU A 82 -9.16 -15.65 3.68
N GLN A 83 -7.87 -15.54 3.34
CA GLN A 83 -7.32 -16.10 2.08
C GLN A 83 -7.70 -17.57 1.91
N LEU A 84 -7.55 -18.38 2.96
CA LEU A 84 -7.88 -19.81 2.90
C LEU A 84 -9.38 -20.06 2.64
N PHE A 85 -10.27 -19.19 3.15
CA PHE A 85 -11.70 -19.27 2.84
C PHE A 85 -11.97 -18.92 1.38
N TYR A 86 -11.31 -17.88 0.86
CA TYR A 86 -11.45 -17.44 -0.53
C TYR A 86 -10.87 -18.45 -1.54
N ASP A 87 -9.77 -19.12 -1.20
CA ASP A 87 -9.20 -20.19 -2.03
C ASP A 87 -10.17 -21.36 -2.18
N ILE A 88 -10.86 -21.74 -1.10
CA ILE A 88 -11.88 -22.79 -1.15
C ILE A 88 -13.08 -22.35 -2.01
N GLU A 89 -13.54 -21.11 -1.87
CA GLU A 89 -14.59 -20.55 -2.74
C GLU A 89 -14.18 -20.64 -4.22
N ARG A 90 -12.94 -20.22 -4.54
CA ARG A 90 -12.37 -20.33 -5.88
C ARG A 90 -12.35 -21.78 -6.40
N HIS A 91 -11.91 -22.73 -5.58
CA HIS A 91 -11.91 -24.14 -5.95
C HIS A 91 -13.32 -24.69 -6.19
N LEU A 92 -14.31 -24.28 -5.40
CA LEU A 92 -15.70 -24.71 -5.57
C LEU A 92 -16.35 -24.13 -6.83
N GLU A 93 -16.01 -22.88 -7.17
CA GLU A 93 -16.46 -22.24 -8.41
C GLU A 93 -15.87 -22.89 -9.66
N THR A 94 -14.55 -23.10 -9.67
CA THR A 94 -13.84 -23.68 -10.82
C THR A 94 -14.21 -25.13 -11.09
N THR A 95 -14.54 -25.91 -10.06
CA THR A 95 -14.92 -27.32 -10.20
C THR A 95 -16.40 -27.53 -10.55
N GLY A 96 -17.20 -26.46 -10.64
CA GLY A 96 -18.62 -26.55 -10.98
C GLY A 96 -19.47 -27.37 -10.00
N SER A 97 -18.92 -27.73 -8.82
CA SER A 97 -19.62 -28.48 -7.77
C SER A 97 -20.45 -27.60 -6.84
N ALA A 98 -20.57 -26.30 -7.15
CA ALA A 98 -21.44 -25.36 -6.46
C ALA A 98 -22.92 -25.69 -6.71
N SER A 99 -23.41 -26.75 -6.06
CA SER A 99 -24.83 -27.08 -6.01
C SER A 99 -25.52 -26.19 -4.97
N GLY A 100 -26.65 -25.60 -5.36
CA GLY A 100 -27.64 -24.88 -4.54
C GLY A 100 -27.09 -23.94 -3.46
N PRO A 101 -26.94 -24.39 -2.19
CA PRO A 101 -26.59 -23.52 -1.06
C PRO A 101 -25.29 -22.74 -1.23
N TRP A 102 -24.30 -23.28 -1.94
CA TRP A 102 -23.01 -22.61 -2.12
C TRP A 102 -23.13 -21.35 -2.99
N VAL A 103 -24.02 -21.34 -3.99
CA VAL A 103 -24.16 -20.20 -4.91
C VAL A 103 -24.69 -18.95 -4.20
N ASP A 104 -25.65 -19.09 -3.29
CA ASP A 104 -26.14 -17.95 -2.51
C ASP A 104 -25.15 -17.50 -1.42
N LEU A 105 -24.32 -18.43 -0.92
CA LEU A 105 -23.24 -18.11 0.01
C LEU A 105 -22.10 -17.33 -0.66
N LEU A 106 -21.80 -17.62 -1.92
CA LEU A 106 -20.82 -16.87 -2.72
C LEU A 106 -21.27 -15.42 -2.96
N LYS A 107 -22.56 -15.19 -3.22
CA LYS A 107 -23.13 -13.84 -3.40
C LYS A 107 -23.03 -12.95 -2.15
N THR A 108 -22.96 -13.56 -0.97
CA THR A 108 -22.85 -12.84 0.31
C THR A 108 -21.39 -12.48 0.64
N SER A 109 -20.42 -12.96 -0.15
CA SER A 109 -18.99 -12.76 0.11
C SER A 109 -18.60 -11.28 -0.05
N GLN A 110 -17.92 -10.72 0.95
CA GLN A 110 -17.34 -9.37 0.88
C GLN A 110 -15.89 -9.39 0.36
N ARG A 111 -15.51 -10.48 -0.32
CA ARG A 111 -14.16 -10.72 -0.85
C ARG A 111 -13.61 -9.57 -1.68
N SER A 112 -14.36 -9.05 -2.66
CA SER A 112 -13.89 -7.96 -3.52
C SER A 112 -13.66 -6.67 -2.71
N LYS A 113 -14.52 -6.39 -1.72
CA LYS A 113 -14.36 -5.23 -0.83
C LYS A 113 -13.11 -5.37 0.04
N ILE A 114 -12.92 -6.50 0.72
CA ILE A 114 -11.78 -6.72 1.62
C ILE A 114 -10.46 -6.77 0.85
N THR A 115 -10.45 -7.40 -0.33
CA THR A 115 -9.27 -7.41 -1.20
C THR A 115 -8.96 -6.00 -1.70
N GLY A 116 -9.97 -5.21 -2.08
CA GLY A 116 -9.78 -3.81 -2.45
C GLY A 116 -9.21 -2.97 -1.30
N LEU A 117 -9.66 -3.20 -0.06
CA LEU A 117 -9.12 -2.54 1.13
C LEU A 117 -7.67 -2.98 1.43
N TYR A 118 -7.33 -4.25 1.17
CA TYR A 118 -5.95 -4.73 1.28
C TYR A 118 -5.04 -4.09 0.23
N LEU A 119 -5.50 -3.97 -1.01
CA LEU A 119 -4.79 -3.23 -2.05
C LEU A 119 -4.58 -1.76 -1.67
N MET A 120 -5.58 -1.09 -1.10
CA MET A 120 -5.41 0.27 -0.57
C MET A 120 -4.37 0.36 0.56
N LEU A 121 -4.36 -0.62 1.46
CA LEU A 121 -3.37 -0.66 2.53
C LEU A 121 -1.95 -0.74 1.95
N LEU A 122 -1.72 -1.64 0.99
CA LEU A 122 -0.43 -1.80 0.32
C LEU A 122 0.03 -0.53 -0.40
N LEU A 123 -0.90 0.16 -1.08
CA LEU A 123 -0.60 1.45 -1.71
C LEU A 123 -0.24 2.52 -0.67
N SER A 124 -0.95 2.56 0.46
CA SER A 124 -0.67 3.53 1.52
C SER A 124 0.68 3.29 2.21
N SER A 125 1.12 2.03 2.31
CA SER A 125 2.43 1.66 2.84
C SER A 125 3.57 1.76 1.81
N GLY A 126 3.26 2.03 0.55
CA GLY A 126 4.24 2.12 -0.54
C GLY A 126 4.82 0.77 -0.99
N ASP A 127 4.17 -0.36 -0.66
CA ASP A 127 4.65 -1.69 -1.09
C ASP A 127 4.02 -2.07 -2.43
N THR A 128 4.63 -1.55 -3.50
CA THR A 128 4.19 -1.81 -4.89
C THR A 128 4.44 -3.25 -5.32
N SER A 129 5.45 -3.92 -4.77
CA SER A 129 5.76 -5.30 -5.14
C SER A 129 4.65 -6.24 -4.70
N GLN A 130 4.25 -6.19 -3.43
CA GLN A 130 3.15 -7.02 -2.93
C GLN A 130 1.82 -6.67 -3.62
N PHE A 131 1.62 -5.39 -3.94
CA PHE A 131 0.43 -4.94 -4.66
C PHE A 131 0.30 -5.66 -6.00
N HIS A 132 1.36 -5.68 -6.81
CA HIS A 132 1.33 -6.34 -8.11
C HIS A 132 1.22 -7.87 -8.01
N THR A 133 1.82 -8.51 -6.99
CA THR A 133 1.65 -9.96 -6.76
C THR A 133 0.19 -10.32 -6.51
N VAL A 134 -0.52 -9.55 -5.68
CA VAL A 134 -1.95 -9.80 -5.42
C VAL A 134 -2.79 -9.50 -6.65
N LEU A 135 -2.48 -8.41 -7.36
CA LEU A 135 -3.19 -8.03 -8.58
C LEU A 135 -3.05 -9.11 -9.67
N GLU A 136 -1.87 -9.69 -9.85
CA GLU A 136 -1.64 -10.78 -10.80
C GLU A 136 -2.55 -11.98 -10.49
N GLY A 137 -2.64 -12.38 -9.21
CA GLY A 137 -3.55 -13.44 -8.77
C GLY A 137 -5.01 -13.17 -9.14
N LEU A 138 -5.48 -11.93 -8.94
CA LEU A 138 -6.84 -11.51 -9.31
C LEU A 138 -7.06 -11.49 -10.83
N VAL A 139 -6.07 -11.04 -11.61
CA VAL A 139 -6.14 -11.01 -13.08
C VAL A 139 -6.25 -12.43 -13.64
N VAL A 140 -5.47 -13.37 -13.13
CA VAL A 140 -5.58 -14.78 -13.51
C VAL A 140 -6.97 -15.32 -13.21
N GLU A 141 -7.51 -15.02 -12.03
CA GLU A 141 -8.87 -15.45 -11.66
C GLU A 141 -9.95 -14.86 -12.55
N ALA A 142 -9.92 -13.55 -12.79
CA ALA A 142 -10.90 -12.88 -13.63
C ALA A 142 -10.83 -13.39 -15.08
N SER A 143 -9.62 -13.60 -15.60
CA SER A 143 -9.39 -14.13 -16.94
C SER A 143 -9.94 -15.54 -17.11
N LEU A 144 -9.79 -16.41 -16.09
CA LEU A 144 -10.38 -17.76 -16.09
C LEU A 144 -11.91 -17.72 -16.11
N ARG A 145 -12.52 -16.66 -15.58
CA ARG A 145 -13.97 -16.44 -15.60
C ARG A 145 -14.46 -15.68 -16.84
N GLY A 146 -13.57 -15.21 -17.70
CA GLY A 146 -13.91 -14.38 -18.87
C GLY A 146 -14.34 -12.94 -18.52
N HIS A 147 -14.01 -12.47 -17.32
CA HIS A 147 -14.30 -11.11 -16.84
C HIS A 147 -13.01 -10.29 -16.68
N SER A 148 -13.15 -8.95 -16.67
CA SER A 148 -12.03 -8.07 -16.33
C SER A 148 -12.00 -7.83 -14.83
N VAL A 149 -10.80 -7.68 -14.25
CA VAL A 149 -10.63 -7.26 -12.85
C VAL A 149 -11.25 -5.87 -12.60
N GLU A 150 -11.31 -5.06 -13.65
CA GLU A 150 -11.88 -3.72 -13.60
C GLU A 150 -13.42 -3.70 -13.61
N ASP A 151 -14.09 -4.85 -13.77
CA ASP A 151 -15.55 -4.95 -13.69
C ASP A 151 -16.04 -4.72 -12.24
N ASP A 152 -15.23 -5.08 -11.25
CA ASP A 152 -15.52 -4.91 -9.83
C ASP A 152 -15.18 -3.49 -9.34
N PRO A 153 -16.16 -2.68 -8.89
CA PRO A 153 -15.91 -1.29 -8.47
C PRO A 153 -14.90 -1.15 -7.32
N PHE A 154 -14.85 -2.15 -6.43
CA PHE A 154 -13.97 -2.16 -5.25
C PHE A 154 -12.50 -2.44 -5.60
N ILE A 155 -12.23 -3.20 -6.67
CA ILE A 155 -10.87 -3.49 -7.13
C ILE A 155 -10.41 -2.46 -8.15
N LYS A 156 -11.34 -1.98 -8.99
CA LYS A 156 -11.08 -0.91 -9.96
C LYS A 156 -10.49 0.34 -9.32
N TYR A 157 -11.03 0.76 -8.17
CA TYR A 157 -10.58 1.98 -7.50
C TYR A 157 -9.09 1.95 -7.11
N PRO A 158 -8.58 0.95 -6.36
CA PRO A 158 -7.14 0.82 -6.09
C PRO A 158 -6.28 0.72 -7.36
N VAL A 159 -6.76 0.02 -8.40
CA VAL A 159 -6.00 -0.17 -9.65
C VAL A 159 -5.87 1.13 -10.44
N GLU A 160 -6.94 1.93 -10.57
CA GLU A 160 -6.88 3.24 -11.24
C GLU A 160 -5.99 4.23 -10.47
N LEU A 161 -6.00 4.12 -9.15
CA LEU A 161 -5.18 4.95 -8.26
C LEU A 161 -3.70 4.64 -8.40
N GLU A 162 -3.35 3.35 -8.38
CA GLU A 162 -1.99 2.87 -8.60
C GLU A 162 -1.48 3.26 -9.99
N ARG A 163 -2.28 3.03 -11.04
CA ARG A 163 -1.94 3.45 -12.40
C ARG A 163 -1.65 4.94 -12.49
N SER A 164 -2.49 5.76 -11.86
CA SER A 164 -2.31 7.22 -11.84
C SER A 164 -1.04 7.62 -11.07
N LEU A 165 -0.69 6.89 -10.01
CA LEU A 165 0.54 7.09 -9.24
C LEU A 165 1.78 6.70 -10.06
N MET A 166 1.73 5.57 -10.77
CA MET A 166 2.80 5.09 -11.64
C MET A 166 3.01 5.99 -12.87
N GLU A 167 1.93 6.56 -13.42
CA GLU A 167 1.99 7.60 -14.45
C GLU A 167 2.57 8.93 -13.93
N GLY A 168 2.68 9.11 -12.61
CA GLY A 168 3.06 10.38 -11.97
C GLY A 168 1.96 11.45 -12.08
N SER A 169 0.72 11.06 -12.40
CA SER A 169 -0.42 11.98 -12.56
C SER A 169 -1.12 12.23 -11.22
N TYR A 170 -0.41 12.93 -10.33
CA TYR A 170 -0.87 13.21 -8.97
C TYR A 170 -2.19 14.00 -8.90
N ASP A 171 -2.51 14.81 -9.91
CA ASP A 171 -3.81 15.52 -10.02
C ASP A 171 -5.00 14.57 -10.13
N LYS A 172 -4.84 13.41 -10.80
CA LYS A 172 -5.89 12.39 -10.90
C LYS A 172 -6.09 11.71 -9.55
N VAL A 173 -5.00 11.37 -8.87
CA VAL A 173 -5.00 10.73 -7.55
C VAL A 173 -5.64 11.65 -6.51
N TRP A 174 -5.25 12.92 -6.48
CA TRP A 174 -5.82 13.91 -5.57
C TRP A 174 -7.33 14.06 -5.77
N ARG A 175 -7.78 14.15 -7.02
CA ARG A 175 -9.21 14.21 -7.34
C ARG A 175 -9.95 12.93 -6.96
N ALA A 176 -9.38 11.76 -7.21
CA ALA A 176 -9.97 10.48 -6.82
C ALA A 176 -10.16 10.39 -5.30
N THR A 177 -9.16 10.87 -4.56
CA THR A 177 -9.13 10.88 -3.09
C THR A 177 -10.13 11.87 -2.48
N LYS A 178 -10.33 13.04 -3.11
CA LYS A 178 -11.20 14.12 -2.63
C LYS A 178 -12.66 13.99 -3.10
N SER A 179 -12.92 13.19 -4.13
CA SER A 179 -14.25 13.05 -4.72
C SER A 179 -15.09 11.99 -4.01
N GLU A 180 -16.41 12.13 -4.12
CA GLU A 180 -17.47 11.14 -3.80
C GLU A 180 -17.37 9.82 -4.60
N ARG A 181 -16.24 9.58 -5.28
CA ARG A 181 -15.94 8.35 -6.05
C ARG A 181 -15.42 7.22 -5.18
N VAL A 182 -15.29 7.43 -3.88
CA VAL A 182 -14.86 6.40 -2.94
C VAL A 182 -15.95 5.33 -2.84
N PRO A 183 -15.68 4.06 -3.21
CA PRO A 183 -16.72 3.01 -3.26
C PRO A 183 -17.35 2.67 -1.91
N SER A 184 -16.65 2.94 -0.80
CA SER A 184 -17.16 2.72 0.57
C SER A 184 -16.45 3.62 1.56
N GLU A 185 -17.12 4.00 2.66
CA GLU A 185 -16.56 4.85 3.72
C GLU A 185 -15.22 4.32 4.26
N ASP A 186 -15.07 2.99 4.33
CA ASP A 186 -13.85 2.34 4.82
C ASP A 186 -12.61 2.62 3.94
N PHE A 187 -12.79 2.91 2.64
CA PHE A 187 -11.69 3.31 1.74
C PHE A 187 -11.22 4.74 2.02
N GLY A 188 -12.11 5.61 2.51
CA GLY A 188 -11.80 6.99 2.85
C GLY A 188 -10.83 7.13 4.03
N LEU A 189 -10.71 6.10 4.88
CA LEU A 189 -9.73 6.07 5.97
C LEU A 189 -8.30 6.00 5.44
N PHE A 190 -8.08 5.37 4.29
CA PHE A 190 -6.76 5.26 3.65
C PHE A 190 -6.40 6.50 2.86
N SER A 191 -7.40 7.27 2.40
CA SER A 191 -7.21 8.50 1.63
C SER A 191 -6.28 9.50 2.32
N SER A 192 -6.43 9.73 3.62
CA SER A 192 -5.60 10.69 4.36
C SER A 192 -4.15 10.23 4.49
N ILE A 193 -3.93 8.93 4.72
CA ILE A 193 -2.61 8.33 4.84
C ILE A 193 -1.91 8.39 3.48
N LEU A 194 -2.59 7.96 2.43
CA LEU A 194 -2.06 7.94 1.07
C LEU A 194 -1.67 9.34 0.58
N VAL A 195 -2.47 10.36 0.88
CA VAL A 195 -2.11 11.77 0.59
C VAL A 195 -0.80 12.17 1.24
N GLY A 196 -0.55 11.74 2.47
CA GLY A 196 0.70 12.01 3.18
C GLY A 196 1.90 11.35 2.49
N THR A 197 1.75 10.07 2.13
CA THR A 197 2.78 9.31 1.39
C THR A 197 3.06 9.94 0.03
N ILE A 198 2.02 10.25 -0.76
CA ILE A 198 2.16 10.87 -2.08
C ILE A 198 2.81 12.25 -1.99
N ARG A 199 2.44 13.07 -1.00
CA ARG A 199 3.07 14.38 -0.80
C ARG A 199 4.56 14.24 -0.51
N SER A 200 4.94 13.18 0.21
CA SER A 200 6.34 12.86 0.49
C SER A 200 7.11 12.44 -0.77
N GLU A 201 6.52 11.57 -1.61
CA GLU A 201 7.12 11.19 -2.90
C GLU A 201 7.26 12.38 -3.86
N ILE A 202 6.22 13.23 -3.96
CA ILE A 202 6.27 14.46 -4.76
C ILE A 202 7.40 15.39 -4.27
N ALA A 203 7.57 15.50 -2.95
CA ALA A 203 8.63 16.29 -2.34
C ALA A 203 10.01 15.74 -2.71
N ASP A 204 10.23 14.44 -2.57
CA ASP A 204 11.49 13.77 -2.89
C ASP A 204 11.84 13.88 -4.38
N CYS A 205 10.84 13.81 -5.26
CA CYS A 205 11.01 14.08 -6.68
C CYS A 205 11.34 15.55 -6.95
N SER A 206 10.70 16.48 -6.24
CA SER A 206 10.92 17.92 -6.42
C SER A 206 12.32 18.36 -5.99
N GLU A 207 12.86 17.76 -4.92
CA GLU A 207 14.24 17.97 -4.46
C GLU A 207 15.28 17.60 -5.54
N LYS A 208 15.00 16.56 -6.34
CA LYS A 208 15.88 16.08 -7.41
C LYS A 208 15.67 16.84 -8.73
N ALA A 209 14.43 17.23 -9.01
CA ALA A 209 14.05 17.84 -10.28
C ALA A 209 14.39 19.33 -10.36
N TYR A 210 14.35 20.05 -9.24
CA TYR A 210 14.49 21.50 -9.21
C TYR A 210 15.55 21.96 -8.20
N PRO A 211 16.36 22.98 -8.52
CA PRO A 211 17.26 23.60 -7.55
C PRO A 211 16.55 24.56 -6.60
N SER A 212 15.43 25.16 -7.04
CA SER A 212 14.60 26.02 -6.19
C SER A 212 13.16 26.09 -6.73
N LEU A 213 12.20 26.37 -5.83
CA LEU A 213 10.77 26.46 -6.16
C LEU A 213 10.10 27.64 -5.42
N PRO A 214 9.32 28.51 -6.09
CA PRO A 214 8.52 29.52 -5.41
C PRO A 214 7.47 28.89 -4.48
N ILE A 215 7.19 29.54 -3.34
CA ILE A 215 6.20 29.04 -2.35
C ILE A 215 4.81 28.87 -2.98
N SER A 216 4.40 29.79 -3.87
CA SER A 216 3.13 29.73 -4.60
C SER A 216 3.01 28.48 -5.48
N ASN A 217 4.10 28.07 -6.12
CA ASN A 217 4.13 26.89 -6.98
C ASN A 217 4.18 25.61 -6.15
N ALA A 218 4.97 25.62 -5.08
CA ALA A 218 5.04 24.52 -4.11
C ALA A 218 3.67 24.24 -3.47
N LYS A 219 2.89 25.28 -3.17
CA LYS A 219 1.52 25.15 -2.67
C LYS A 219 0.64 24.33 -3.61
N ASN A 220 0.63 24.68 -4.89
CA ASN A 220 -0.20 24.00 -5.89
C ASN A 220 0.30 22.57 -6.14
N LEU A 221 1.62 22.37 -6.18
CA LEU A 221 2.25 21.10 -6.47
C LEU A 221 2.07 20.07 -5.33
N LEU A 222 2.12 20.50 -4.07
CA LEU A 222 1.93 19.64 -2.89
C LEU A 222 0.48 19.57 -2.40
N PHE A 223 -0.44 20.23 -3.11
CA PHE A 223 -1.86 20.36 -2.77
C PHE A 223 -2.08 20.82 -1.31
N LEU A 224 -1.35 21.85 -0.89
CA LEU A 224 -1.45 22.44 0.45
C LEU A 224 -2.45 23.60 0.46
N ASP A 225 -3.22 23.73 1.54
CA ASP A 225 -4.29 24.74 1.61
C ASP A 225 -3.75 26.17 1.81
N SER A 226 -2.61 26.32 2.48
CA SER A 226 -2.02 27.60 2.86
C SER A 226 -0.52 27.66 2.60
N GLU A 227 -0.01 28.85 2.29
CA GLU A 227 1.44 29.12 2.20
C GLU A 227 2.14 28.89 3.54
N GLY A 228 1.45 29.10 4.66
CA GLY A 228 1.99 28.78 6.00
C GLY A 228 2.25 27.29 6.18
N ALA A 229 1.41 26.42 5.60
CA ALA A 229 1.60 24.97 5.64
C ALA A 229 2.79 24.54 4.77
N VAL A 230 3.06 25.24 3.66
CA VAL A 230 4.25 25.01 2.83
C VAL A 230 5.51 25.32 3.62
N ILE A 231 5.51 26.41 4.41
CA ILE A 231 6.65 26.79 5.25
C ILE A 231 6.92 25.74 6.33
N GLN A 232 5.87 25.25 7.00
CA GLN A 232 6.00 24.18 8.01
C GLN A 232 6.56 22.89 7.37
N PHE A 233 5.99 22.46 6.25
CA PHE A 233 6.44 21.28 5.53
C PHE A 233 7.90 21.40 5.06
N ALA A 234 8.28 22.58 4.57
CA ALA A 234 9.65 22.89 4.19
C ALA A 234 10.61 22.84 5.39
N GLN A 235 10.20 23.32 6.56
CA GLN A 235 10.99 23.24 7.80
C GLN A 235 11.16 21.80 8.28
N GLU A 236 10.11 20.98 8.24
CA GLU A 236 10.16 19.55 8.59
C GLU A 236 11.16 18.78 7.72
N ARG A 237 11.23 19.14 6.44
CA ARG A 237 12.17 18.57 5.45
C ARG A 237 13.56 19.21 5.46
N GLY A 238 13.76 20.29 6.21
CA GLY A 238 15.04 21.00 6.28
C GLY A 238 15.37 21.83 5.03
N TRP A 239 14.37 22.24 4.24
CA TRP A 239 14.57 23.10 3.08
C TRP A 239 14.87 24.55 3.50
N ILE A 240 15.69 25.23 2.71
CA ILE A 240 16.11 26.60 3.00
C ILE A 240 15.14 27.57 2.34
N LEU A 241 14.44 28.39 3.13
CA LEU A 241 13.60 29.46 2.59
C LEU A 241 14.39 30.76 2.49
N ARG A 242 14.43 31.36 1.29
CA ARG A 242 14.97 32.71 1.06
C ARG A 242 14.06 33.46 0.10
N ASP A 243 13.72 34.70 0.44
CA ASP A 243 13.00 35.63 -0.45
C ASP A 243 11.73 35.06 -1.11
N GLY A 244 10.94 34.28 -0.37
CA GLY A 244 9.70 33.67 -0.89
C GLY A 244 9.92 32.47 -1.82
N ARG A 245 11.15 31.92 -1.85
CA ARG A 245 11.53 30.72 -2.58
C ARG A 245 12.11 29.66 -1.64
N ILE A 246 11.80 28.41 -1.96
CA ILE A 246 12.34 27.21 -1.33
C ILE A 246 13.58 26.81 -2.14
N TYR A 247 14.70 26.64 -1.45
CA TYR A 247 15.92 26.07 -2.00
C TYR A 247 16.07 24.66 -1.43
N PHE A 248 16.09 23.69 -2.32
CA PHE A 248 16.28 22.30 -1.94
C PHE A 248 17.76 22.10 -1.60
N PRO A 249 18.09 21.38 -0.52
CA PRO A 249 19.46 21.02 -0.24
C PRO A 249 19.93 20.12 -1.38
N THR A 250 20.82 20.64 -2.23
CA THR A 250 21.63 19.79 -3.11
C THR A 250 22.24 18.72 -2.21
N GLN A 251 22.07 17.43 -2.51
CA GLN A 251 22.76 16.37 -1.80
C GLN A 251 24.19 16.83 -1.53
N PRO A 252 24.71 16.71 -0.29
CA PRO A 252 26.09 17.04 -0.03
C PRO A 252 26.89 16.23 -1.04
N GLU A 253 27.60 16.95 -1.91
CA GLU A 253 28.58 16.34 -2.76
C GLU A 253 29.41 15.41 -1.88
N THR A 254 29.43 14.13 -2.25
CA THR A 254 30.38 13.15 -1.74
C THR A 254 31.72 13.84 -1.51
N VAL A 255 32.12 13.94 -0.24
CA VAL A 255 33.35 14.58 0.18
C VAL A 255 34.51 13.84 -0.49
N ALA A 256 35.15 14.47 -1.47
CA ALA A 256 36.35 13.94 -2.09
C ALA A 256 37.58 14.30 -1.22
N PRO A 257 38.49 13.35 -0.93
CA PRO A 257 39.80 13.67 -0.38
C PRO A 257 40.61 14.44 -1.42
N VAL A 258 41.33 15.48 -1.01
CA VAL A 258 42.26 16.22 -1.87
C VAL A 258 43.41 15.28 -2.29
N PRO A 259 43.75 15.13 -3.58
CA PRO A 259 44.93 14.38 -3.98
C PRO A 259 46.18 15.15 -3.55
N GLY A 260 46.93 14.63 -2.58
CA GLY A 260 48.24 15.14 -2.18
C GLY A 260 48.43 15.52 -0.70
N ALA A 261 47.39 15.50 0.14
CA ALA A 261 47.54 15.72 1.58
C ALA A 261 46.54 14.89 2.39
N PRO A 262 47.00 13.94 3.24
CA PRO A 262 46.10 13.21 4.12
C PRO A 262 45.54 14.17 5.18
N GLY A 263 44.24 14.47 5.12
CA GLY A 263 43.49 15.14 6.20
C GLY A 263 42.91 16.54 5.93
N ALA A 264 43.00 17.09 4.71
CA ALA A 264 42.40 18.39 4.38
C ALA A 264 41.12 18.23 3.53
N VAL A 265 40.05 18.95 3.91
CA VAL A 265 38.75 18.97 3.22
C VAL A 265 38.41 20.43 2.89
N GLU A 266 38.22 20.76 1.61
CA GLU A 266 37.72 22.07 1.18
C GLU A 266 36.29 21.96 0.61
N PRO A 267 35.38 22.92 0.88
CA PRO A 267 34.07 22.96 0.25
C PRO A 267 34.16 23.55 -1.17
N LEU A 268 33.70 22.81 -2.17
CA LEU A 268 33.68 23.24 -3.56
C LEU A 268 32.44 24.06 -3.88
N VAL A 269 32.64 25.19 -4.55
CA VAL A 269 31.61 26.11 -5.04
C VAL A 269 30.82 25.45 -6.18
N ALA A 270 29.50 25.63 -6.12
CA ALA A 270 28.52 25.12 -7.08
C ALA A 270 28.86 25.49 -8.53
N GLY A 271 28.89 24.50 -9.43
CA GLY A 271 28.98 24.73 -10.88
C GLY A 271 29.58 23.63 -11.74
N GLN A 272 30.13 22.54 -11.18
CA GLN A 272 30.81 21.50 -11.96
C GLN A 272 30.34 20.08 -11.61
N ARG A 273 29.29 19.59 -12.28
CA ARG A 273 29.10 18.15 -12.55
C ARG A 273 28.63 18.00 -13.99
N PRO A 274 29.45 17.36 -14.85
CA PRO A 274 29.52 15.88 -14.88
C PRO A 274 30.93 15.27 -14.86
N GLU A 275 31.99 16.08 -14.81
CA GLU A 275 33.35 15.58 -15.07
C GLU A 275 33.90 14.64 -13.98
N LYS A 276 33.52 14.83 -12.70
CA LYS A 276 34.09 14.03 -11.59
C LYS A 276 33.50 12.62 -11.45
N GLU A 277 32.24 12.41 -11.78
CA GLU A 277 31.63 11.08 -11.76
C GLU A 277 32.20 10.20 -12.89
N ILE A 278 32.48 10.83 -14.04
CA ILE A 278 33.20 10.21 -15.15
C ILE A 278 34.61 9.80 -14.71
N THR A 279 35.31 10.61 -13.89
CA THR A 279 36.66 10.25 -13.37
C THR A 279 36.68 9.09 -12.39
N LEU A 280 35.62 8.89 -11.61
CA LEU A 280 35.50 7.73 -10.72
C LEU A 280 35.22 6.46 -11.53
N SER A 281 34.32 6.53 -12.52
CA SER A 281 34.06 5.39 -13.40
C SER A 281 35.28 5.02 -14.25
N SER A 282 36.07 6.00 -14.70
CA SER A 282 37.28 5.74 -15.48
C SER A 282 38.36 5.07 -14.64
N ALA A 283 38.51 5.45 -13.36
CA ALA A 283 39.43 4.77 -12.43
C ALA A 283 39.04 3.30 -12.22
N THR A 284 37.74 3.00 -12.04
CA THR A 284 37.25 1.62 -11.90
C THR A 284 37.42 0.81 -13.19
N ILE A 285 37.21 1.42 -14.36
CA ILE A 285 37.46 0.76 -15.65
C ILE A 285 38.96 0.42 -15.78
N ILE A 286 39.85 1.35 -15.43
CA ILE A 286 41.30 1.12 -15.47
C ILE A 286 41.68 -0.01 -14.52
N GLU A 287 41.18 -0.01 -13.28
CA GLU A 287 41.45 -1.06 -12.29
C GLU A 287 40.98 -2.43 -12.77
N ASN A 288 39.76 -2.51 -13.31
CA ASN A 288 39.23 -3.76 -13.87
C ASN A 288 40.05 -4.25 -15.07
N THR A 289 40.45 -3.35 -15.98
CA THR A 289 41.29 -3.73 -17.13
C THR A 289 42.67 -4.22 -16.71
N LEU A 290 43.28 -3.62 -15.68
CA LEU A 290 44.53 -4.11 -15.10
C LEU A 290 44.35 -5.45 -14.37
N GLY A 291 43.22 -5.64 -13.67
CA GLY A 291 42.86 -6.90 -13.02
C GLY A 291 42.76 -8.05 -14.02
N TYR A 292 42.00 -7.85 -15.10
CA TYR A 292 41.88 -8.85 -16.17
C TYR A 292 43.21 -9.12 -16.88
N ALA A 293 44.02 -8.09 -17.14
CA ALA A 293 45.35 -8.27 -17.73
C ALA A 293 46.27 -9.10 -16.82
N ARG A 294 46.23 -8.85 -15.50
CA ARG A 294 47.02 -9.59 -14.51
C ARG A 294 46.60 -11.04 -14.39
N GLU A 295 45.30 -11.34 -14.42
CA GLU A 295 44.79 -12.71 -14.43
C GLU A 295 45.21 -13.49 -15.70
N LEU A 296 45.24 -12.82 -16.85
CA LEU A 296 45.69 -13.42 -18.11
C LEU A 296 47.20 -13.61 -18.21
N GLU A 297 47.99 -12.73 -17.59
CA GLU A 297 49.46 -12.84 -17.54
C GLU A 297 49.96 -13.82 -16.46
N THR A 298 49.11 -14.18 -15.49
CA THR A 298 49.46 -15.17 -14.48
C THR A 298 49.37 -16.56 -15.10
N ILE A 299 50.52 -17.18 -15.39
CA ILE A 299 50.59 -18.56 -15.86
C ILE A 299 50.05 -19.47 -14.74
N VAL A 300 48.95 -20.18 -15.01
CA VAL A 300 48.42 -21.27 -14.16
C VAL A 300 49.34 -22.48 -14.24
#